data_AF-A0A8H3QNG7-F1
#
_entry.id   AF-A0A8H3QNG7-F1
#
_cell.length_a   1.000
_cell.length_b   1.000
_cell.length_c   1.000
_cell.angle_alpha   90.00
_cell.angle_beta   90.00
_cell.angle_gamma   90.00
#
_symmetry.space_group_name_H-M   'P 1'
#
loop_
_entity.id
_entity.type
_entity.pdbx_description
1 polymer ?
#
loop_
_entity_poly.entity_id
_entity_poly.type
_entity_poly.pdbx_seq_one_letter_code
_entity_poly.pdbx_strand_id
1 'polypeptide(L)'
;MIDHYAGLFKYRVFKNQYSIEFFLPTGKRCRECERFARKIVDNMNDSPTQLIGMSPNDATKLERIYSKPSVKYNRPIGVDESQLPKGTTIRFLLAPEE
;
A
#
# COMPACT_ATOMS: atom_id res chain seq x y z
N MET A 1 14.27 -5.31 -6.94
CA MET A 1 13.23 -6.16 -6.30
C MET A 1 13.29 -6.05 -4.77
N ILE A 2 14.48 -6.19 -4.18
CA ILE A 2 14.73 -6.02 -2.73
C ILE A 2 14.33 -4.60 -2.25
N ASP A 3 14.63 -3.56 -3.03
CA ASP A 3 14.33 -2.17 -2.65
C ASP A 3 12.83 -1.89 -2.51
N HIS A 4 12.00 -2.53 -3.35
CA HIS A 4 10.55 -2.39 -3.28
C HIS A 4 9.98 -3.05 -2.02
N TYR A 5 10.47 -4.23 -1.66
CA TYR A 5 10.08 -4.92 -0.43
C TYR A 5 10.48 -4.11 0.80
N ALA A 6 11.74 -3.67 0.87
CA ALA A 6 12.25 -2.86 1.97
C ALA A 6 11.48 -1.53 2.10
N GLY A 7 11.17 -0.88 0.98
CA GLY A 7 10.35 0.33 0.94
C GLY A 7 8.93 0.11 1.49
N LEU A 8 8.26 -0.96 1.05
CA LEU A 8 6.91 -1.31 1.52
C LEU A 8 6.89 -1.68 3.01
N PHE A 9 7.89 -2.44 3.46
CA PHE A 9 8.05 -2.79 4.87
C PHE A 9 8.23 -1.52 5.72
N LYS A 10 9.16 -0.65 5.32
CA LYS A 10 9.43 0.63 5.99
C LYS A 10 8.15 1.45 6.10
N TYR A 11 7.43 1.63 4.99
CA TYR A 11 6.16 2.37 4.96
C TYR A 11 5.13 1.82 5.96
N ARG A 12 4.92 0.50 5.99
CA ARG A 12 3.95 -0.14 6.90
C ARG A 12 4.35 0.01 8.37
N VAL A 13 5.64 -0.13 8.69
CA VAL A 13 6.15 0.04 10.06
C VAL A 13 5.94 1.48 10.51
N PHE A 14 6.36 2.47 9.71
CA PHE A 14 6.18 3.88 10.05
C PHE A 14 4.73 4.28 10.21
N LYS A 15 3.83 3.76 9.37
CA LYS A 15 2.39 4.04 9.49
C LYS A 15 1.83 3.55 10.83
N ASN A 16 2.19 2.34 11.26
CA ASN A 16 1.76 1.81 12.56
C ASN A 16 2.41 2.54 13.73
N GLN A 17 3.70 2.84 13.66
CA GLN A 17 4.40 3.63 14.66
C GLN A 17 3.72 4.99 14.84
N TYR A 18 3.50 5.72 13.74
CA TYR A 18 2.87 7.03 13.75
C TYR A 18 1.46 6.99 14.35
N SER A 19 0.69 5.95 13.99
CA SER A 19 -0.67 5.76 14.53
C SER A 19 -0.67 5.57 16.05
N ILE A 20 0.32 4.85 16.60
CA ILE A 20 0.43 4.61 18.05
C ILE A 20 0.96 5.85 18.76
N GLU A 21 2.00 6.48 18.22
CA GLU A 21 2.62 7.68 18.81
C GLU A 21 1.64 8.85 18.89
N PHE A 22 0.66 8.93 17.99
CA PHE A 22 -0.43 9.91 18.06
C PHE A 22 -1.26 9.80 19.35
N PHE A 23 -1.40 8.60 19.93
CA PHE A 23 -2.14 8.38 21.18
C PHE A 23 -1.24 8.44 22.42
N LEU A 24 0.07 8.62 22.25
CA LEU A 24 0.99 8.68 23.37
C LEU A 24 1.17 10.13 23.86
N PRO A 25 1.44 10.33 25.17
CA PRO A 25 1.84 11.64 25.68
C PRO A 25 3.07 12.19 24.95
N THR A 26 3.15 13.51 24.81
CA THR A 26 4.27 14.20 24.18
C THR A 26 5.62 13.74 24.77
N GLY A 27 6.56 13.37 23.90
CA GLY A 27 7.88 12.88 24.29
C GLY A 27 7.97 11.37 24.57
N LYS A 28 6.86 10.63 24.52
CA LYS A 28 6.87 9.16 24.54
C LYS A 28 6.99 8.62 23.11
N ARG A 29 7.71 7.51 22.95
CA ARG A 29 7.89 6.80 21.67
C ARG A 29 7.27 5.41 21.73
N CYS A 30 6.90 4.87 20.58
CA CYS A 30 6.35 3.52 20.51
C CYS A 30 7.40 2.46 20.89
N ARG A 31 7.10 1.65 21.92
CA ARG A 31 7.95 0.52 22.37
C ARG A 31 7.57 -0.81 21.73
N GLU A 32 6.41 -0.89 21.11
CA GLU A 32 5.87 -2.12 20.52
C GLU A 32 6.22 -2.30 19.03
N CYS A 33 7.02 -1.39 18.46
CA CYS A 33 7.40 -1.39 17.04
C CYS A 33 7.90 -2.76 16.56
N GLU A 34 8.72 -3.46 17.35
CA GLU A 34 9.24 -4.80 17.01
C GLU A 34 8.13 -5.86 16.88
N ARG A 35 7.09 -5.77 17.71
CA ARG A 35 5.95 -6.69 17.68
C ARG A 35 5.13 -6.48 16.41
N PHE A 36 4.93 -5.22 16.00
CA PHE A 36 4.24 -4.91 14.75
C PHE A 36 5.10 -5.22 13.52
N ALA A 37 6.41 -5.01 13.59
CA ALA A 37 7.33 -5.34 12.51
C ALA A 37 7.25 -6.82 12.13
N ARG A 38 7.27 -7.75 13.10
CA ARG A 38 7.08 -9.18 12.84
C ARG A 38 5.73 -9.46 12.16
N LYS A 39 4.64 -8.96 12.72
CA LYS A 39 3.30 -9.12 12.12
C LYS A 39 3.21 -8.56 10.70
N ILE A 40 3.93 -7.48 10.40
CA ILE A 40 3.99 -6.90 9.04
C ILE A 40 4.71 -7.85 8.09
N VAL A 41 5.84 -8.43 8.50
CA VAL A 41 6.59 -9.41 7.70
C VAL A 41 5.71 -10.63 7.43
N ASP A 42 5.09 -11.20 8.47
CA ASP A 42 4.16 -12.33 8.35
C ASP A 42 3.03 -11.96 7.37
N ASN A 43 2.40 -10.80 7.54
CA ASN A 43 1.35 -10.34 6.62
C ASN A 43 1.85 -10.18 5.18
N MET A 44 3.04 -9.62 4.97
CA MET A 44 3.61 -9.43 3.63
C MET A 44 3.91 -10.76 2.94
N ASN A 45 4.28 -11.81 3.70
CA ASN A 45 4.71 -13.09 3.16
C ASN A 45 3.59 -14.14 3.10
N ASP A 46 2.58 -14.03 3.97
CA ASP A 46 1.49 -15.01 4.10
C ASP A 46 0.15 -14.51 3.49
N SER A 47 0.04 -13.23 3.13
CA SER A 47 -1.18 -12.71 2.50
C SER A 47 -1.13 -12.78 0.98
N PRO A 48 -2.25 -13.12 0.31
CA PRO A 48 -2.35 -13.04 -1.14
C PRO A 48 -2.01 -11.67 -1.69
N THR A 49 -1.10 -11.63 -2.65
CA THR A 49 -0.79 -10.38 -3.38
C THR A 49 -1.76 -10.15 -4.53
N GLN A 50 -2.01 -8.90 -4.91
CA GLN A 50 -2.87 -8.59 -6.06
C GLN A 50 -2.31 -9.13 -7.38
N LEU A 51 -0.97 -9.16 -7.51
CA LEU A 51 -0.29 -9.55 -8.74
C LEU A 51 -0.34 -11.06 -9.00
N ILE A 52 -0.25 -11.88 -7.95
CA ILE A 52 -0.19 -13.34 -8.11
C ILE A 52 -1.51 -13.99 -7.64
N GLY A 53 -2.23 -13.37 -6.72
CA GLY A 53 -3.43 -13.94 -6.10
C GLY A 53 -3.15 -15.00 -5.04
N MET A 54 -1.89 -15.21 -4.66
CA MET A 54 -1.47 -16.11 -3.59
C MET A 54 -0.39 -15.46 -2.72
N SER A 55 -0.11 -16.07 -1.57
CA SER A 55 0.93 -15.60 -0.66
C SER A 55 2.32 -15.80 -1.27
N PRO A 56 3.28 -14.91 -1.03
CA PRO A 56 4.67 -15.14 -1.43
C PRO A 56 5.26 -16.46 -0.90
N ASN A 57 4.91 -16.85 0.33
CA ASN A 57 5.37 -18.11 0.92
C ASN A 57 4.86 -19.35 0.17
N ASP A 58 3.63 -19.32 -0.33
CA ASP A 58 3.10 -20.41 -1.14
C ASP A 58 3.62 -20.36 -2.57
N ALA A 59 3.79 -19.15 -3.13
CA ALA A 59 4.33 -18.95 -4.46
C ALA A 59 5.75 -19.53 -4.58
N THR A 60 6.60 -19.32 -3.58
CA THR A 60 8.01 -19.77 -3.57
C THR A 60 8.15 -21.30 -3.62
N LYS A 61 7.10 -22.05 -3.24
CA LYS A 61 7.06 -23.52 -3.30
C LYS A 61 6.74 -24.05 -4.70
N LEU A 62 6.27 -23.21 -5.62
CA LEU A 62 5.87 -23.59 -6.98
C LEU A 62 7.04 -23.38 -7.96
N GLU A 63 7.21 -24.30 -8.90
CA GLU A 63 8.24 -24.19 -9.95
C GLU A 63 7.98 -23.02 -10.91
N ARG A 64 6.69 -22.74 -11.18
CA ARG A 64 6.26 -21.65 -12.06
C ARG A 64 5.06 -20.94 -11.46
N ILE A 65 5.09 -19.62 -11.56
CA ILE A 65 4.05 -18.73 -11.09
C ILE A 65 3.59 -17.89 -12.28
N TYR A 66 2.28 -17.86 -12.51
CA TYR A 66 1.69 -16.96 -13.49
C TYR A 66 1.12 -15.74 -12.78
N SER A 67 1.49 -14.55 -13.23
CA SER A 67 0.86 -13.32 -12.76
C SER A 67 -0.59 -13.26 -13.22
N LYS A 68 -1.49 -12.75 -12.38
CA LYS A 68 -2.83 -12.39 -12.79
C LYS A 68 -2.73 -11.45 -13.99
N PRO A 69 -3.53 -11.67 -15.05
CA PRO A 69 -3.54 -10.77 -16.20
C PRO A 69 -3.88 -9.37 -15.70
N SER A 70 -3.09 -8.37 -16.11
CA SER A 70 -3.44 -6.99 -15.86
C SER A 70 -4.80 -6.74 -16.49
N VAL A 71 -5.80 -6.40 -15.67
CA VAL A 71 -7.11 -6.01 -16.20
C VAL A 71 -6.88 -4.83 -17.13
N LYS A 72 -7.23 -4.99 -18.41
CA LYS A 72 -7.20 -3.85 -19.33
C LYS A 72 -8.11 -2.79 -18.75
N TYR A 73 -7.56 -1.61 -18.64
CA TYR A 73 -8.27 -0.49 -18.08
C TYR A 73 -9.33 -0.06 -19.10
N ASN A 74 -10.59 -0.43 -18.87
CA ASN A 74 -11.69 -0.21 -19.82
C ASN A 74 -12.21 1.24 -19.84
N ARG A 75 -11.67 2.09 -18.95
CA ARG A 75 -11.95 3.53 -18.95
C ARG A 75 -11.04 4.19 -20.00
N PRO A 76 -11.56 5.09 -20.84
CA PRO A 76 -10.71 5.89 -21.70
C PRO A 76 -9.77 6.75 -20.84
N ILE A 77 -8.49 6.82 -21.21
CA ILE A 77 -7.45 7.57 -20.51
C ILE A 77 -6.92 8.64 -21.46
N GLY A 78 -6.72 9.86 -20.96
CA GLY A 78 -6.12 10.93 -21.75
C GLY A 78 -7.14 11.65 -22.62
N VAL A 79 -6.92 11.73 -23.93
CA VAL A 79 -7.75 12.53 -24.85
C VAL A 79 -9.19 12.01 -24.90
N ASP A 80 -9.37 10.70 -24.77
CA ASP A 80 -10.68 10.06 -24.81
C ASP A 80 -11.42 10.11 -23.45
N GLU A 81 -10.77 10.57 -22.38
CA GLU A 81 -11.37 10.65 -21.05
C GLU A 81 -12.46 11.73 -21.02
N SER A 82 -13.66 11.39 -20.52
CA SER A 82 -14.78 12.32 -20.47
C SER A 82 -14.42 13.54 -19.62
N GLN A 83 -14.36 14.71 -20.26
CA GLN A 83 -14.09 15.95 -19.54
C GLN A 83 -15.27 16.32 -18.62
N LEU A 84 -14.94 16.82 -17.44
CA LEU A 84 -15.95 17.36 -16.52
C LEU A 84 -16.64 18.57 -17.17
N PRO A 85 -17.97 18.69 -17.08
CA PRO A 85 -18.68 19.86 -17.58
C PRO A 85 -18.13 21.15 -16.98
N LYS A 86 -18.03 22.20 -17.81
CA LYS A 86 -17.60 23.52 -17.37
C LYS A 86 -18.51 24.03 -16.25
N GLY A 87 -17.93 24.43 -15.12
CA GLY A 87 -18.67 24.89 -13.93
C GLY A 87 -19.00 23.79 -12.91
N THR A 88 -18.53 22.55 -13.12
CA THR A 88 -18.60 21.50 -12.10
C THR A 88 -17.76 21.92 -10.89
N THR A 89 -18.40 22.03 -9.71
CA THR A 89 -17.69 22.31 -8.46
C THR A 89 -16.90 21.08 -8.03
N ILE A 90 -15.58 21.12 -8.19
CA ILE A 90 -14.68 20.05 -7.77
C ILE A 90 -14.23 20.35 -6.32
N ARG A 91 -14.40 19.39 -5.41
CA ARG A 91 -13.75 19.44 -4.09
C ARG A 91 -12.36 18.81 -4.23
N PHE A 92 -11.32 19.62 -4.18
CA PHE A 92 -9.97 19.11 -4.06
C PHE A 92 -9.80 18.47 -2.67
N LEU A 93 -9.35 17.22 -2.62
CA LEU A 93 -9.09 16.46 -1.39
C LEU A 93 -7.85 16.98 -0.63
N LEU A 94 -6.99 17.72 -1.32
CA LEU A 94 -5.88 18.48 -0.76
C LEU A 94 -6.12 19.94 -1.12
N ALA A 95 -6.36 20.77 -0.10
CA ALA A 95 -6.22 22.21 -0.29
C ALA A 95 -4.74 22.47 -0.63
N PRO A 96 -4.42 23.20 -1.71
CA PRO A 96 -3.13 23.85 -1.78
C PRO A 96 -3.13 24.92 -0.68
N GLU A 97 -2.14 24.86 0.21
CA GLU A 97 -1.85 25.82 1.29
C GLU A 97 -2.47 25.51 2.67
N GLU A 98 -1.71 24.78 3.47
CA GLU A 98 -1.11 25.33 4.70
C GLU A 98 0.40 25.00 4.72
#